data_AF-A0A0C3C2P9-F1
#
_entry.id   AF-A0A0C3C2P9-F1
#
_cell.length_a   1.000
_cell.length_b   1.000
_cell.length_c   1.000
_cell.angle_alpha   90.00
_cell.angle_beta   90.00
_cell.angle_gamma   90.00
#
_symmetry.space_group_name_H-M   'P 1'
#
loop_
_entity.id
_entity.type
_entity.pdbx_description
1 polymer ?
#
loop_
_entity_poly.entity_id
_entity_poly.type
_entity_poly.pdbx_seq_one_letter_code
_entity_poly.pdbx_strand_id
1 'polypeptide(L)'
;RGVTTRWNSTYDMMDFILKYRHAIDQITADKVLKLRKYELDNDDWAIIEDLVATYKKATIFFSQDGASLAAVIPAMDKLNSHLNPHTKKPYHSAIQAAMRLARKKINRYYSLTDLSSVYRIAM
;
A
#
# COMPACT_ATOMS: atom_id res chain seq x y z
N ARG A 1 4.25 -21.06 5.80
CA ARG A 1 3.72 -21.23 4.42
C ARG A 1 3.04 -19.91 4.02
N GLY A 2 3.71 -19.04 3.24
CA GLY A 2 3.16 -17.73 2.89
C GLY A 2 2.05 -17.85 1.84
N VAL A 3 0.88 -17.26 2.10
CA VAL A 3 -0.22 -17.17 1.12
C VAL A 3 0.29 -16.39 -0.08
N THR A 4 0.66 -17.10 -1.13
CA THR A 4 1.18 -16.51 -2.35
C THR A 4 0.00 -15.93 -3.13
N THR A 5 0.11 -14.64 -3.48
CA THR A 5 -0.45 -14.05 -4.71
C THR A 5 -1.96 -13.80 -4.86
N ARG A 6 -2.67 -13.31 -3.83
CA ARG A 6 -3.94 -12.57 -4.10
C ARG A 6 -4.04 -11.18 -3.49
N TRP A 7 -3.53 -10.99 -2.28
CA TRP A 7 -3.75 -9.72 -1.56
C TRP A 7 -2.65 -8.69 -1.84
N ASN A 8 -1.51 -9.12 -2.40
CA ASN A 8 -0.36 -8.27 -2.73
C ASN A 8 -0.13 -8.10 -4.25
N SER A 9 -0.98 -8.66 -5.12
CA SER A 9 -0.72 -8.66 -6.57
C SER A 9 -0.56 -7.25 -7.14
N THR A 10 -1.38 -6.29 -6.69
CA THR A 10 -1.27 -4.89 -7.10
C THR A 10 0.05 -4.27 -6.63
N TYR A 11 0.48 -4.61 -5.41
CA TYR A 11 1.75 -4.15 -4.86
C TYR A 11 2.93 -4.72 -5.65
N ASP A 12 2.94 -6.03 -5.88
CA ASP A 12 4.01 -6.72 -6.61
C ASP A 12 4.10 -6.21 -8.06
N MET A 13 2.94 -5.93 -8.69
CA MET A 13 2.86 -5.30 -10.00
C MET A 13 3.48 -3.89 -9.99
N MET A 14 3.16 -3.05 -9.01
CA MET A 14 3.73 -1.71 -8.90
C MET A 14 5.23 -1.73 -8.61
N ASP A 15 5.70 -2.62 -7.73
CA ASP A 15 7.13 -2.83 -7.44
C ASP A 15 7.89 -3.29 -8.69
N PHE A 16 7.28 -4.17 -9.50
CA PHE A 16 7.81 -4.56 -10.81
C PHE A 16 7.88 -3.37 -11.78
N ILE A 17 6.77 -2.63 -11.93
CA ILE A 17 6.69 -1.49 -12.84
C ILE A 17 7.74 -0.42 -12.49
N LEU A 18 7.97 -0.15 -11.21
CA LEU A 18 9.04 0.77 -10.77
C LEU A 18 10.44 0.26 -11.14
N LYS A 19 10.71 -1.04 -10.95
CA LYS A 19 12.02 -1.64 -11.30
C LYS A 19 12.30 -1.59 -12.80
N TYR A 20 11.27 -1.71 -13.62
CA TYR A 20 11.38 -1.73 -15.08
C TYR A 20 10.94 -0.42 -15.74
N ARG A 21 10.92 0.70 -14.99
CA ARG A 21 10.49 2.02 -15.47
C ARG A 21 11.04 2.39 -16.84
N HIS A 22 12.37 2.30 -17.01
CA HIS A 22 13.02 2.64 -18.28
C HIS A 22 12.54 1.77 -19.45
N ALA A 23 12.36 0.46 -19.24
CA ALA A 23 11.86 -0.44 -20.27
C ALA A 23 10.40 -0.14 -20.63
N ILE A 24 9.58 0.19 -19.61
CA ILE A 24 8.18 0.56 -19.81
C ILE A 24 8.10 1.88 -20.59
N ASP A 25 8.87 2.90 -20.20
CA ASP A 25 8.91 4.19 -20.90
C ASP A 25 9.30 4.01 -22.37
N GLN A 26 10.30 3.17 -22.66
CA GLN A 26 10.70 2.86 -24.04
C GLN A 26 9.61 2.17 -24.84
N ILE A 27 8.92 1.18 -24.25
CA ILE A 27 7.84 0.43 -24.90
C ILE A 27 6.62 1.32 -25.16
N THR A 28 6.29 2.21 -24.22
CA THR A 28 5.16 3.14 -24.38
C THR A 28 5.47 4.28 -25.35
N ALA A 29 6.73 4.69 -25.47
CA ALA A 29 7.17 5.71 -26.44
C ALA A 29 7.22 5.21 -27.89
N ASP A 30 7.29 3.89 -28.11
CA ASP A 30 7.32 3.29 -29.44
C ASP A 30 5.97 3.47 -30.17
N LYS A 31 6.00 4.23 -31.27
CA LYS A 31 4.84 4.52 -32.12
C LYS A 31 4.30 3.26 -32.84
N VAL A 32 5.16 2.27 -33.10
CA VAL A 32 4.79 1.01 -33.77
C VAL A 32 3.88 0.18 -32.86
N LEU A 33 4.17 0.17 -31.56
CA LEU A 33 3.44 -0.61 -30.57
C LEU A 33 2.05 -0.03 -30.25
N LYS A 34 1.79 1.23 -30.61
CA LYS A 34 0.52 1.95 -30.35
C LYS A 34 0.14 1.96 -28.85
N LEU A 35 1.12 1.89 -27.96
CA LEU A 35 0.95 1.86 -26.50
C LEU A 35 1.07 3.23 -25.84
N ARG A 36 1.25 4.30 -26.61
CA ARG A 36 1.48 5.66 -26.10
C ARG A 36 0.38 6.21 -25.18
N LYS A 37 -0.85 5.69 -25.28
CA LYS A 37 -1.94 6.02 -24.35
C LYS A 37 -1.73 5.53 -22.90
N TYR A 38 -0.72 4.67 -22.67
CA TYR A 38 -0.32 4.14 -21.37
C TYR A 38 1.01 4.71 -20.88
N GLU A 39 1.55 5.72 -21.57
CA GLU A 39 2.73 6.45 -21.13
C GLU A 39 2.42 7.14 -19.80
N LEU A 40 3.25 6.89 -18.79
CA LEU A 40 3.11 7.48 -17.46
C LEU A 40 3.98 8.73 -17.38
N ASP A 41 3.44 9.81 -16.84
CA ASP A 41 4.22 11.02 -16.60
C ASP A 41 5.02 10.92 -15.29
N ASN A 42 5.86 11.93 -15.02
CA ASN A 42 6.67 11.96 -13.82
C ASN A 42 5.85 12.02 -12.53
N ASP A 43 4.64 12.59 -12.57
CA ASP A 43 3.76 12.70 -11.41
C ASP A 43 3.13 11.33 -11.11
N ASP A 44 2.71 10.58 -12.13
CA ASP A 44 2.25 9.19 -12.03
C ASP A 44 3.32 8.29 -11.42
N TRP A 45 4.57 8.43 -11.86
CA TRP A 45 5.69 7.67 -11.30
C TRP A 45 5.93 7.99 -9.82
N ALA A 46 5.84 9.27 -9.44
CA ALA A 46 5.98 9.69 -8.04
C ALA A 46 4.83 9.14 -7.16
N ILE A 47 3.60 9.12 -7.69
CA ILE A 47 2.43 8.54 -7.02
C ILE A 47 2.64 7.04 -6.76
N ILE A 48 3.14 6.29 -7.75
CA ILE A 48 3.39 4.85 -7.62
C ILE A 48 4.47 4.59 -6.56
N GLU A 49 5.55 5.37 -6.55
CA GLU A 49 6.64 5.24 -5.59
C GLU A 49 6.18 5.44 -4.15
N ASP A 50 5.43 6.52 -3.89
CA ASP A 50 4.88 6.80 -2.55
C ASP A 50 3.89 5.72 -2.08
N LEU A 51 3.12 5.14 -3.00
CA LEU A 51 2.13 4.10 -2.70
C LEU A 51 2.81 2.76 -2.34
N VAL A 52 3.85 2.36 -3.08
CA VAL A 52 4.64 1.15 -2.81
C VAL A 52 5.36 1.26 -1.45
N ALA A 53 5.93 2.42 -1.12
CA ALA A 53 6.67 2.59 0.14
C ALA A 53 5.81 2.38 1.40
N THR A 54 4.53 2.71 1.35
CA THR A 54 3.65 2.80 2.53
C THR A 54 3.09 1.44 2.97
N TYR A 55 2.75 0.54 2.04
CA TYR A 55 1.91 -0.63 2.35
C TYR A 55 2.66 -1.97 2.50
N LYS A 56 3.91 -2.10 2.04
CA LYS A 56 4.66 -3.39 2.05
C LYS A 56 4.88 -3.97 3.45
N LYS A 57 5.27 -3.12 4.40
CA LYS A 57 5.83 -3.57 5.68
C LYS A 57 4.80 -4.32 6.56
N ALA A 58 3.56 -3.84 6.58
CA ALA A 58 2.51 -4.46 7.38
C ALA A 58 2.10 -5.83 6.80
N THR A 59 1.95 -5.94 5.48
CA THR A 59 1.50 -7.19 4.88
C THR A 59 2.56 -8.29 4.94
N ILE A 60 3.85 -7.95 4.78
CA ILE A 60 4.93 -8.92 4.97
C ILE A 60 4.94 -9.43 6.41
N PHE A 61 4.78 -8.55 7.40
CA PHE A 61 4.76 -8.93 8.81
C PHE A 61 3.69 -9.98 9.12
N PHE A 62 2.43 -9.77 8.69
CA PHE A 62 1.35 -10.75 8.90
C PHE A 62 1.43 -12.00 8.01
N SER A 63 2.31 -12.01 7.02
CA SER A 63 2.57 -13.20 6.20
C SER A 63 3.61 -14.15 6.81
N GLN A 64 4.26 -13.74 7.90
CA GLN A 64 5.26 -14.54 8.63
C GLN A 64 4.58 -15.41 9.68
N ASP A 65 5.13 -16.60 9.94
CA ASP A 65 4.57 -17.56 10.90
C ASP A 65 4.57 -17.06 12.37
N GLY A 66 5.28 -15.95 12.66
CA GLY A 66 5.35 -15.33 13.99
C GLY A 66 4.32 -14.23 14.27
N ALA A 67 3.44 -13.92 13.32
CA ALA A 67 2.42 -12.89 13.53
C ALA A 67 1.31 -13.39 14.46
N SER A 68 1.15 -12.75 15.62
CA SER A 68 0.12 -13.07 16.60
C SER A 68 -1.07 -12.11 16.50
N LEU A 69 -2.20 -12.51 17.09
CA LEU A 69 -3.40 -11.67 17.18
C LEU A 69 -3.12 -10.35 17.92
N ALA A 70 -2.27 -10.38 18.95
CA ALA A 70 -1.85 -9.21 19.70
C ALA A 70 -1.07 -8.20 18.86
N ALA A 71 -0.45 -8.62 17.75
CA ALA A 71 0.32 -7.74 16.87
C ALA A 71 -0.55 -6.93 15.89
N VAL A 72 -1.86 -7.23 15.80
CA VAL A 72 -2.81 -6.52 14.93
C VAL A 72 -2.96 -5.06 15.32
N ILE A 73 -3.19 -4.76 16.60
CA ILE A 73 -3.37 -3.38 17.09
C ILE A 73 -2.10 -2.53 16.84
N PRO A 74 -0.89 -2.96 17.25
CA PRO A 74 0.35 -2.23 16.96
C PRO A 74 0.60 -2.00 15.46
N ALA A 75 0.25 -2.97 14.61
CA ALA A 75 0.40 -2.82 13.17
C ALA A 75 -0.62 -1.83 12.58
N MET A 76 -1.85 -1.83 13.07
CA MET A 76 -2.88 -0.85 12.70
C MET A 76 -2.49 0.56 13.16
N ASP A 77 -1.93 0.72 14.36
CA ASP A 77 -1.42 2.01 14.85
C ASP A 77 -0.28 2.52 13.99
N LYS A 78 0.66 1.63 13.63
CA LYS A 78 1.78 1.97 12.73
C LYS A 78 1.29 2.39 11.34
N LEU A 79 0.31 1.67 10.78
CA LEU A 79 -0.33 2.07 9.52
C LEU A 79 -1.04 3.42 9.65
N ASN A 80 -1.82 3.64 10.71
CA ASN A 80 -2.52 4.90 10.93
C ASN A 80 -1.55 6.09 11.10
N SER A 81 -0.42 5.87 11.77
CA SER A 81 0.63 6.89 11.94
C SER A 81 1.22 7.35 10.60
N HIS A 82 1.45 6.43 9.65
CA HIS A 82 1.93 6.75 8.31
C HIS A 82 0.88 7.42 7.43
N LEU A 83 -0.40 7.25 7.73
CA LEU A 83 -1.51 7.88 7.01
C LEU A 83 -1.84 9.28 7.51
N ASN A 84 -1.19 9.76 8.59
CA ASN A 84 -1.55 11.00 9.25
C ASN A 84 -1.17 12.23 8.37
N PRO A 85 -2.02 13.27 8.24
CA PRO A 85 -1.80 14.37 7.30
C PRO A 85 -0.64 15.28 7.70
N HIS A 86 -0.12 15.12 8.92
CA HIS A 86 1.01 15.90 9.46
C HIS A 86 2.37 15.42 8.95
N THR A 87 2.41 14.48 8.01
CA THR A 87 3.62 14.15 7.27
C THR A 87 4.15 15.40 6.57
N LYS A 88 5.39 15.79 6.86
CA LYS A 88 6.09 16.93 6.22
C LYS A 88 6.32 16.76 4.71
N LYS A 89 5.92 15.63 4.12
CA LYS A 89 6.05 15.34 2.69
C LYS A 89 4.87 15.95 1.92
N PRO A 90 5.12 16.69 0.82
CA PRO A 90 4.07 17.18 -0.06
C PRO A 90 3.56 16.03 -0.94
N TYR A 91 2.61 15.24 -0.43
CA TYR A 91 1.97 14.19 -1.22
C TYR A 91 1.00 14.76 -2.25
N HIS A 92 0.91 14.11 -3.42
CA HIS A 92 -0.08 14.42 -4.45
C HIS A 92 -1.52 14.31 -3.89
N SER A 93 -2.45 15.11 -4.44
CA SER A 93 -3.85 15.15 -3.99
C SER A 93 -4.54 13.77 -4.02
N ALA A 94 -4.22 12.96 -5.03
CA ALA A 94 -4.71 11.59 -5.15
C ALA A 94 -4.24 10.70 -3.99
N ILE A 95 -2.97 10.80 -3.59
CA ILE A 95 -2.41 10.07 -2.44
C ILE A 95 -3.07 10.52 -1.15
N GLN A 96 -3.30 11.82 -0.96
CA GLN A 96 -4.01 12.33 0.21
C GLN A 96 -5.45 11.80 0.29
N ALA A 97 -6.16 11.74 -0.84
CA ALA A 97 -7.50 11.14 -0.91
C ALA A 97 -7.47 9.63 -0.59
N ALA A 98 -6.50 8.90 -1.14
CA ALA A 98 -6.29 7.49 -0.85
C ALA A 98 -5.98 7.26 0.64
N MET A 99 -5.14 8.11 1.26
CA MET A 99 -4.83 8.05 2.69
C MET A 99 -6.07 8.27 3.56
N ARG A 100 -6.94 9.22 3.20
CA ARG A 100 -8.22 9.45 3.90
C ARG A 100 -9.12 8.21 3.81
N LEU A 101 -9.21 7.59 2.64
CA LEU A 101 -10.01 6.37 2.45
C LEU A 101 -9.43 5.20 3.25
N ALA A 102 -8.11 5.02 3.23
CA ALA A 102 -7.40 4.00 4.00
C ALA A 102 -7.64 4.18 5.50
N ARG A 103 -7.53 5.41 6.01
CA ARG A 103 -7.82 5.73 7.41
C ARG A 103 -9.25 5.39 7.80
N LYS A 104 -10.24 5.76 6.97
CA LYS A 104 -11.65 5.41 7.20
C LYS A 104 -11.85 3.90 7.31
N LYS A 105 -11.16 3.12 6.45
CA LYS A 105 -11.18 1.65 6.53
C LYS A 105 -10.52 1.13 7.81
N ILE A 106 -9.33 1.62 8.17
CA ILE A 106 -8.62 1.20 9.39
C ILE A 106 -9.47 1.49 10.63
N ASN A 107 -10.04 2.70 10.74
CA ASN A 107 -10.90 3.08 11.87
C ASN A 107 -12.11 2.13 12.02
N ARG A 108 -12.72 1.72 10.90
CA ARG A 108 -13.81 0.73 10.92
C ARG A 108 -13.33 -0.62 11.48
N TYR A 109 -12.18 -1.11 11.04
CA TYR A 109 -11.63 -2.35 11.59
C TYR A 109 -11.22 -2.21 13.04
N TYR A 110 -10.74 -1.04 13.46
CA TYR A 110 -10.40 -0.74 14.85
C TYR A 110 -11.63 -0.90 15.74
N SER A 111 -12.76 -0.30 15.35
CA SER A 111 -14.02 -0.45 16.10
C SER A 111 -14.51 -1.89 16.19
N LEU A 112 -14.27 -2.72 15.16
CA LEU A 112 -14.64 -4.13 15.19
C LEU A 112 -13.71 -4.96 16.07
N THR A 113 -12.45 -4.56 16.15
CA THR A 113 -11.41 -5.18 16.97
C THR A 113 -11.71 -4.93 18.45
N ASP A 114 -12.06 -3.69 18.82
CA ASP A 114 -12.43 -3.33 20.21
C ASP A 114 -13.69 -4.07 20.71
N LEU A 115 -14.65 -4.32 19.81
CA LEU A 115 -15.87 -5.04 20.14
C LEU A 115 -15.69 -6.57 20.21
N SER A 116 -14.57 -7.09 19.74
CA SER A 116 -14.31 -8.52 19.70
C SER A 116 -13.71 -9.03 21.01
N SER A 117 -14.38 -10.00 21.64
CA SER A 117 -13.86 -10.66 22.85
C SER A 117 -12.49 -11.32 22.62
N VAL A 118 -12.22 -11.83 21.42
CA VAL A 118 -10.96 -12.51 21.09
C VAL A 118 -9.79 -11.55 21.15
N TYR A 119 -9.94 -10.34 20.61
CA TYR A 119 -8.90 -9.31 20.67
C TYR A 119 -8.73 -8.74 22.08
N ARG A 120 -9.81 -8.66 22.87
CA ARG A 120 -9.75 -8.26 24.28
C ARG A 120 -9.09 -9.29 25.20
N ILE A 121 -9.08 -10.57 24.81
CA ILE A 121 -8.39 -11.63 25.56
C ILE A 121 -6.92 -11.73 25.16
N ALA A 122 -6.60 -11.41 23.90
CA ALA A 122 -5.24 -11.46 23.38
C ALA A 122 -4.39 -10.23 23.75
N MET A 123 -5.01 -9.12 24.18
CA MET A 123 -4.37 -7.93 24.74
C MET A 123 -4.47 -7.92 26.26
#